data_AF-A0A564RZ96-F1
#
_entry.id   AF-A0A564RZ96-F1
#
_cell.length_a   1.000
_cell.length_b   1.000
_cell.length_c   1.000
_cell.angle_alpha   90.00
_cell.angle_beta   90.00
_cell.angle_gamma   90.00
#
_symmetry.space_group_name_H-M   'P 1'
#
loop_
_entity.id
_entity.type
_entity.pdbx_description
1 polymer ?
#
loop_
_entity_poly.entity_id
_entity_poly.type
_entity_poly.pdbx_seq_one_letter_code
_entity_poly.pdbx_strand_id
1 'polypeptide(L)'
;MTRVLVAGVDTSTQSTKVRITDAATGEQVRFGQAKHPDGTSVNPEFWWEAFTKAAEQAGGLDDVAALAVGGQQHGMVILDKQGNVIRDAMLWNDTSSTPQAAALIDKLGAAPADGDEPDDVTARGKQRWVKAVGSSPANSNSTTPANTTAMVITLMIGSFVAILNQTLMISALPTLMHEFDVPSSTVQWLTTGFMLTNGIMIPITAFLIETFTTRQLFLYAMGIFAE
;
A
#
# COMPACT_ATOMS: atom_id res chain seq x y z
N MET A 1 20.22 -19.94 28.75
CA MET A 1 19.74 -20.64 27.54
C MET A 1 20.64 -20.23 26.39
N THR A 2 21.01 -21.17 25.52
CA THR A 2 21.76 -20.84 24.30
C THR A 2 20.89 -19.97 23.40
N ARG A 3 21.45 -18.87 22.90
CA ARG A 3 20.73 -17.93 22.04
C ARG A 3 20.34 -18.63 20.72
N VAL A 4 19.06 -18.72 20.41
CA VAL A 4 18.58 -19.30 19.13
C VAL A 4 18.39 -18.16 18.15
N LEU A 5 19.04 -18.24 16.98
CA LEU A 5 18.97 -17.22 15.94
C LEU A 5 18.10 -17.67 14.77
N VAL A 6 17.36 -16.74 14.19
CA VAL A 6 16.59 -16.92 12.95
C VAL A 6 16.93 -15.81 11.96
N ALA A 7 16.77 -16.07 10.67
CA ALA A 7 17.04 -15.11 9.61
C ALA A 7 15.76 -14.72 8.87
N GLY A 8 15.50 -13.42 8.79
CA GLY A 8 14.51 -12.84 7.88
C GLY A 8 15.21 -12.27 6.65
N VAL A 9 14.86 -12.77 5.47
CA VAL A 9 15.33 -12.25 4.19
C VAL A 9 14.22 -11.42 3.54
N ASP A 10 14.53 -10.20 3.14
CA ASP A 10 13.63 -9.30 2.39
C ASP A 10 14.25 -9.01 1.02
N THR A 11 13.74 -9.66 -0.03
CA THR A 11 14.16 -9.49 -1.43
C THR A 11 13.16 -8.63 -2.20
N SER A 12 13.34 -7.31 -2.08
CA SER A 12 12.56 -6.29 -2.78
C SER A 12 13.00 -6.12 -4.24
N THR A 13 12.33 -5.24 -5.00
CA THR A 13 12.79 -4.84 -6.35
C THR A 13 14.21 -4.27 -6.34
N GLN A 14 14.59 -3.53 -5.30
CA GLN A 14 15.80 -2.70 -5.30
C GLN A 14 17.00 -3.31 -4.56
N SER A 15 16.74 -4.22 -3.63
CA SER A 15 17.79 -4.82 -2.80
C SER A 15 17.30 -6.06 -2.07
N THR A 16 18.26 -6.91 -1.69
CA THR A 16 18.07 -7.97 -0.70
C THR A 16 18.65 -7.55 0.64
N LYS A 17 17.90 -7.76 1.72
CA LYS A 17 18.33 -7.55 3.11
C LYS A 17 18.26 -8.89 3.84
N VAL A 18 19.24 -9.13 4.71
CA VAL A 18 19.28 -10.28 5.60
C VAL A 18 19.38 -9.77 7.03
N ARG A 19 18.37 -10.06 7.84
CA ARG A 19 18.30 -9.68 9.25
C ARG A 19 18.38 -10.93 10.11
N ILE A 20 19.44 -11.06 10.90
CA ILE A 20 19.58 -12.12 11.88
C ILE A 20 19.01 -11.62 13.20
N THR A 21 18.10 -12.39 13.79
CA THR A 21 17.37 -11.99 14.99
C THR A 21 17.36 -13.10 16.03
N ASP A 22 17.29 -12.69 17.28
CA ASP A 22 16.97 -13.59 18.38
C ASP A 22 15.54 -14.12 18.24
N ALA A 23 15.38 -15.44 18.25
CA ALA A 23 14.10 -16.08 18.05
C ALA A 23 13.09 -15.83 19.18
N ALA A 24 13.56 -15.62 20.41
CA ALA A 24 12.70 -15.43 21.57
C ALA A 24 12.28 -13.96 21.74
N THR A 25 13.18 -13.02 21.43
CA THR A 25 12.94 -11.59 21.68
C THR A 25 12.65 -10.75 20.43
N GLY A 26 13.01 -11.25 19.24
CA GLY A 26 12.93 -10.48 17.99
C GLY A 26 14.01 -9.40 17.85
N GLU A 27 14.95 -9.30 18.80
CA GLU A 27 16.08 -8.37 18.76
C GLU A 27 16.97 -8.65 17.55
N GLN A 28 17.39 -7.59 16.84
CA GLN A 28 18.34 -7.73 15.75
C GLN A 28 19.75 -7.97 16.29
N VAL A 29 20.38 -9.04 15.82
CA VAL A 29 21.75 -9.41 16.18
C VAL A 29 22.74 -8.99 15.11
N ARG A 30 22.42 -9.26 13.83
CA ARG A 30 23.28 -8.93 12.68
C ARG A 30 22.42 -8.53 11.49
N PHE A 31 23.01 -7.79 10.56
CA PHE A 31 22.31 -7.29 9.38
C PHE A 31 23.26 -7.14 8.20
N GLY A 32 22.76 -7.43 6.99
CA GLY A 32 23.44 -7.14 5.74
C GLY A 32 22.45 -6.79 4.62
N GLN A 33 22.94 -6.09 3.60
CA GLN A 33 22.13 -5.62 2.48
C GLN A 33 22.97 -5.49 1.21
N ALA A 34 22.42 -5.93 0.08
CA ALA A 34 23.01 -5.73 -1.24
C ALA A 34 21.97 -5.27 -2.26
N LYS A 35 22.39 -4.43 -3.22
CA LYS A 35 21.50 -3.85 -4.24
C LYS A 35 21.21 -4.83 -5.38
N HIS A 36 20.03 -4.68 -5.95
CA HIS A 36 19.67 -5.24 -7.26
C HIS A 36 19.94 -4.21 -8.36
N PRO A 37 20.13 -4.64 -9.61
CA PRO A 37 20.09 -3.76 -10.77
C PRO A 37 18.73 -3.06 -10.90
N ASP A 38 18.73 -1.86 -11.48
CA ASP A 38 17.49 -1.17 -11.85
C ASP A 38 16.83 -1.87 -13.04
N GLY A 39 15.49 -1.87 -13.08
CA GLY A 39 14.73 -2.41 -14.22
C GLY A 39 13.30 -2.81 -13.86
N THR A 40 12.50 -3.09 -14.89
CA THR A 40 11.18 -3.73 -14.78
C THR A 40 11.21 -5.21 -15.16
N SER A 41 12.35 -5.68 -15.69
CA SER A 41 12.65 -7.09 -15.92
C SER A 41 14.11 -7.34 -15.52
N VAL A 42 14.40 -8.46 -14.86
CA VAL A 42 15.75 -8.73 -14.34
C VAL A 42 16.04 -10.24 -14.31
N ASN A 43 17.28 -10.61 -14.58
CA ASN A 43 17.75 -11.97 -14.38
C ASN A 43 17.77 -12.32 -12.87
N PRO A 44 17.05 -13.37 -12.41
CA PRO A 44 17.02 -13.78 -11.00
C PRO A 44 18.38 -14.09 -10.37
N GLU A 45 19.42 -14.38 -11.16
CA GLU A 45 20.78 -14.58 -10.65
C GLU A 45 21.28 -13.38 -9.83
N PHE A 46 20.88 -12.16 -10.21
CA PHE A 46 21.22 -10.96 -9.44
C PHE A 46 20.60 -10.94 -8.03
N TRP A 47 19.45 -11.58 -7.84
CA TRP A 47 18.87 -11.73 -6.50
C TRP A 47 19.65 -12.74 -5.66
N TRP A 48 20.12 -13.81 -6.28
CA TRP A 48 20.98 -14.79 -5.62
C TRP A 48 22.34 -14.19 -5.21
N GLU A 49 22.97 -13.44 -6.10
CA GLU A 49 24.20 -12.70 -5.79
C GLU A 49 23.99 -11.69 -4.66
N ALA A 50 22.88 -10.95 -4.68
CA ALA A 50 22.57 -9.96 -3.65
C ALA A 50 22.26 -10.64 -2.31
N PHE A 51 21.53 -11.76 -2.30
CA PHE A 51 21.31 -12.56 -1.10
C PHE A 51 22.63 -13.04 -0.51
N THR A 52 23.52 -13.61 -1.33
CA THR A 52 24.82 -14.13 -0.87
C THR A 52 25.66 -13.01 -0.26
N LYS A 53 25.78 -11.86 -0.93
CA LYS A 53 26.50 -10.68 -0.41
C LYS A 53 25.87 -10.14 0.88
N ALA A 54 24.54 -10.07 0.96
CA ALA A 54 23.85 -9.61 2.16
C ALA A 54 24.01 -10.59 3.34
N ALA A 55 24.01 -11.90 3.08
CA ALA A 55 24.24 -12.92 4.09
C ALA A 55 25.70 -12.91 4.61
N GLU A 56 26.68 -12.74 3.71
CA GLU A 56 28.08 -12.56 4.08
C GLU A 56 28.29 -11.31 4.93
N GLN A 57 27.70 -10.18 4.53
CA GLN A 57 27.75 -8.94 5.32
C GLN A 57 27.09 -9.09 6.70
N ALA A 58 26.04 -9.92 6.80
CA ALA A 58 25.41 -10.28 8.06
C ALA A 58 26.23 -11.27 8.91
N GLY A 59 27.44 -11.65 8.47
CA GLY A 59 28.34 -12.55 9.20
C GLY A 59 28.04 -14.04 8.98
N GLY A 60 27.36 -14.39 7.88
CA GLY A 60 27.00 -15.76 7.56
C GLY A 60 25.76 -16.27 8.31
N LEU A 61 25.37 -17.50 7.97
CA LEU A 61 24.13 -18.16 8.41
C LEU A 61 24.36 -19.47 9.18
N ASP A 62 25.61 -19.86 9.46
CA ASP A 62 25.96 -21.17 10.05
C ASP A 62 25.35 -21.39 11.45
N ASP A 63 25.06 -20.31 12.18
CA ASP A 63 24.48 -20.31 13.53
C ASP A 63 22.96 -20.02 13.54
N VAL A 64 22.32 -20.00 12.37
CA VAL A 64 20.89 -19.72 12.21
C VAL A 64 20.08 -21.02 12.19
N ALA A 65 19.07 -21.12 13.05
CA ALA A 65 18.24 -22.31 13.18
C ALA A 65 17.09 -22.37 12.15
N ALA A 66 16.62 -21.22 11.65
CA ALA A 66 15.55 -21.15 10.65
C ALA A 66 15.65 -19.86 9.82
N LEU A 67 15.17 -19.91 8.57
CA LEU A 67 15.16 -18.78 7.64
C LEU A 67 13.81 -18.66 6.94
N ALA A 68 13.35 -17.44 6.75
CA ALA A 68 12.18 -17.12 5.92
C ALA A 68 12.51 -16.03 4.90
N VAL A 69 11.91 -16.10 3.71
CA VAL A 69 12.10 -15.12 2.63
C VAL A 69 10.78 -14.42 2.33
N GLY A 70 10.76 -13.09 2.53
CA GLY A 70 9.76 -12.19 1.98
C GLY A 70 10.26 -11.63 0.65
N GLY A 71 9.49 -11.80 -0.41
CA GLY A 71 9.85 -11.32 -1.75
C GLY A 71 8.88 -10.27 -2.27
N GLN A 72 9.33 -9.53 -3.29
CA GLN A 72 8.44 -8.72 -4.13
C GLN A 72 7.28 -9.57 -4.68
N GLN A 73 6.09 -8.97 -4.78
CA GLN A 73 4.90 -9.65 -5.30
C GLN A 73 4.92 -9.72 -6.84
N HIS A 74 4.22 -10.72 -7.40
CA HIS A 74 3.91 -10.86 -8.84
C HIS A 74 5.08 -11.11 -9.81
N GLY A 75 6.33 -11.19 -9.33
CA GLY A 75 7.48 -11.49 -10.18
C GLY A 75 7.37 -12.87 -10.83
N MET A 76 7.46 -12.93 -12.17
CA MET A 76 7.34 -14.19 -12.90
C MET A 76 8.71 -14.82 -13.14
N VAL A 77 9.03 -15.93 -12.46
CA VAL A 77 10.22 -16.74 -12.70
C VAL A 77 9.83 -18.05 -13.37
N ILE A 78 10.32 -18.29 -14.59
CA ILE A 78 10.01 -19.50 -15.36
C ILE A 78 11.28 -20.34 -15.47
N LEU A 79 11.18 -21.61 -15.06
CA LEU A 79 12.27 -22.56 -15.09
C LEU A 79 12.03 -23.64 -16.15
N ASP A 80 13.10 -24.13 -16.77
CA ASP A 80 13.06 -25.33 -17.61
C ASP A 80 13.03 -26.61 -16.75
N LYS A 81 13.05 -27.78 -17.41
CA LYS A 81 13.03 -29.08 -16.72
C LYS A 81 14.30 -29.35 -15.91
N GLN A 82 15.37 -28.63 -16.18
CA GLN A 82 16.66 -28.72 -15.52
C GLN A 82 16.80 -27.70 -14.38
N GLY A 83 15.83 -26.81 -14.21
CA GLY A 83 15.83 -25.75 -13.20
C GLY A 83 16.51 -24.46 -13.65
N ASN A 84 16.90 -24.33 -14.93
CA ASN A 84 17.49 -23.10 -15.43
C ASN A 84 16.43 -22.04 -15.68
N VAL A 85 16.76 -20.78 -15.41
CA VAL A 85 15.92 -19.64 -15.75
C VAL A 85 15.82 -19.53 -17.28
N ILE A 86 14.60 -19.56 -17.81
CA ILE A 86 14.35 -19.51 -19.26
C ILE A 86 14.50 -18.07 -19.80
N ARG A 87 14.13 -17.07 -19.00
CA ARG A 87 14.19 -15.63 -19.35
C ARG A 87 14.20 -14.75 -18.11
N ASP A 88 14.56 -13.49 -18.30
CA ASP A 88 14.46 -12.46 -17.26
C ASP A 88 13.05 -12.42 -16.65
N ALA A 89 13.02 -12.34 -15.33
CA ALA A 89 11.80 -12.27 -14.57
C ALA A 89 11.13 -10.92 -14.79
N MET A 90 9.86 -10.97 -15.21
CA MET A 90 9.02 -9.78 -15.37
C MET A 90 8.54 -9.35 -13.99
N LEU A 91 8.81 -8.11 -13.62
CA LEU A 91 8.49 -7.57 -12.30
C LEU A 91 7.07 -6.98 -12.27
N TRP A 92 6.59 -6.65 -11.07
CA TRP A 92 5.25 -6.08 -10.89
C TRP A 92 5.02 -4.74 -11.63
N ASN A 93 6.09 -3.99 -11.85
CA ASN A 93 6.07 -2.70 -12.55
C ASN A 93 6.33 -2.82 -14.06
N ASP A 94 6.41 -4.05 -14.58
CA ASP A 94 6.50 -4.30 -16.01
C ASP A 94 5.13 -4.07 -16.69
N THR A 95 5.12 -3.25 -17.74
CA THR A 95 3.91 -2.91 -18.49
C THR A 95 3.79 -3.65 -19.83
N SER A 96 4.72 -4.55 -20.14
CA SER A 96 4.69 -5.28 -21.41
C SER A 96 3.55 -6.28 -21.50
N SER A 97 2.97 -6.67 -20.36
CA SER A 97 1.79 -7.53 -20.27
C SER A 97 0.45 -6.78 -20.34
N THR A 98 0.46 -5.45 -20.49
CA THR A 98 -0.78 -4.64 -20.56
C THR A 98 -1.72 -5.10 -21.70
N PRO A 99 -1.26 -5.33 -22.95
CA PRO A 99 -2.14 -5.80 -24.03
C PRO A 99 -2.80 -7.16 -23.72
N GLN A 100 -2.07 -8.05 -23.04
CA GLN A 100 -2.54 -9.39 -22.67
C GLN A 100 -3.58 -9.31 -21.56
N ALA A 101 -3.39 -8.42 -20.57
CA ALA A 101 -4.39 -8.15 -19.55
C ALA A 101 -5.68 -7.59 -20.16
N ALA A 102 -5.58 -6.65 -21.11
CA ALA A 102 -6.74 -6.13 -21.84
C ALA A 102 -7.46 -7.23 -22.64
N ALA A 103 -6.72 -8.06 -23.38
CA ALA A 103 -7.29 -9.16 -24.15
C ALA A 103 -8.00 -10.20 -23.25
N LEU A 104 -7.48 -10.45 -22.04
CA LEU A 104 -8.13 -11.32 -21.06
C LEU A 104 -9.42 -10.72 -20.52
N ILE A 105 -9.43 -9.42 -20.22
CA ILE A 105 -10.65 -8.68 -19.80
C ILE A 105 -11.72 -8.78 -20.89
N ASP A 106 -11.35 -8.54 -22.15
CA ASP A 106 -12.27 -8.64 -23.29
C ASP A 106 -12.81 -10.06 -23.43
N LYS A 107 -11.94 -11.07 -23.31
CA LYS A 107 -12.33 -12.49 -23.36
C LYS A 107 -13.26 -12.88 -22.21
N LEU A 108 -13.02 -12.36 -21.01
CA LEU A 108 -13.89 -12.57 -19.85
C LEU A 108 -15.24 -11.88 -20.03
N GLY A 109 -15.27 -10.71 -20.66
CA GLY A 109 -16.50 -9.99 -20.97
C GLY A 109 -17.34 -10.64 -22.08
N ALA A 110 -16.71 -11.36 -23.01
CA ALA A 110 -17.38 -11.90 -24.20
C ALA A 110 -18.50 -12.91 -23.91
N ALA A 111 -18.43 -13.64 -22.80
CA ALA A 111 -19.53 -14.52 -22.40
C ALA A 111 -20.76 -13.68 -21.96
N PRO A 112 -22.00 -14.15 -22.26
CA PRO A 112 -23.23 -13.46 -21.85
C PRO A 112 -23.22 -13.11 -20.36
N ALA A 113 -23.91 -12.03 -20.00
CA ALA A 113 -24.10 -11.65 -18.60
C ALA A 113 -24.84 -12.76 -17.84
N ASP A 114 -24.42 -12.99 -16.60
CA ASP A 114 -25.04 -13.92 -15.67
C ASP A 114 -25.38 -13.20 -14.36
N GLY A 115 -26.62 -13.29 -13.90
CA GLY A 115 -27.12 -12.59 -12.70
C GLY A 115 -27.01 -11.07 -12.80
N ASP A 116 -26.47 -10.44 -11.75
CA ASP A 116 -26.34 -8.98 -11.59
C ASP A 116 -25.14 -8.36 -12.34
N GLU A 117 -24.65 -9.03 -13.39
CA GLU A 117 -23.53 -8.51 -14.18
C GLU A 117 -23.97 -7.39 -15.13
N PRO A 118 -23.10 -6.39 -15.40
CA PRO A 118 -23.37 -5.36 -16.39
C PRO A 118 -23.66 -5.91 -17.78
N ASP A 119 -24.58 -5.28 -18.50
CA ASP A 119 -24.82 -5.55 -19.92
C ASP A 119 -23.61 -5.16 -20.78
N ASP A 120 -22.90 -4.10 -20.41
CA ASP A 120 -21.67 -3.65 -21.08
C ASP A 120 -20.56 -4.70 -20.94
N VAL A 121 -20.08 -5.18 -22.10
CA VAL A 121 -19.07 -6.24 -22.24
C VAL A 121 -17.78 -5.87 -21.51
N THR A 122 -17.40 -4.60 -21.58
CA THR A 122 -16.14 -4.10 -20.98
C THR A 122 -16.24 -4.05 -19.46
N ALA A 123 -17.34 -3.51 -18.93
CA ALA A 123 -17.61 -3.43 -17.50
C ALA A 123 -17.73 -4.82 -16.88
N ARG A 124 -18.43 -5.75 -17.54
CA ARG A 124 -18.54 -7.15 -17.13
C ARG A 124 -17.18 -7.84 -17.14
N GLY A 125 -16.39 -7.64 -18.20
CA GLY A 125 -15.02 -8.18 -18.28
C GLY A 125 -14.14 -7.71 -17.11
N LYS A 126 -14.20 -6.42 -16.76
CA LYS A 126 -13.49 -5.86 -15.61
C LYS A 126 -13.97 -6.46 -14.29
N GLN A 127 -15.28 -6.57 -14.08
CA GLN A 127 -15.83 -7.19 -12.86
C GLN A 127 -15.38 -8.64 -12.71
N ARG A 128 -15.45 -9.42 -13.79
CA ARG A 128 -14.99 -10.82 -13.81
C ARG A 128 -13.49 -10.94 -13.56
N TRP A 129 -12.68 -10.02 -14.10
CA TRP A 129 -11.26 -9.93 -13.79
C TRP A 129 -11.01 -9.70 -12.30
N VAL A 130 -11.67 -8.71 -11.69
CA VAL A 130 -11.50 -8.42 -10.25
C VAL A 130 -11.88 -9.63 -9.41
N LYS A 131 -12.97 -10.32 -9.76
CA LYS A 131 -13.40 -11.54 -9.07
C LYS A 131 -12.39 -12.69 -9.20
N ALA A 132 -11.73 -12.83 -10.34
CA ALA A 132 -10.79 -13.91 -10.61
C ALA A 132 -9.37 -13.66 -10.07
N VAL A 133 -8.88 -12.42 -10.21
CA VAL A 133 -7.49 -12.04 -9.90
C VAL A 133 -7.38 -11.44 -8.50
N GLY A 134 -8.48 -10.97 -7.90
CA GLY A 134 -8.50 -10.35 -6.58
C GLY A 134 -7.93 -8.93 -6.55
N SER A 135 -7.59 -8.37 -7.71
CA SER A 135 -7.08 -7.01 -7.85
C SER A 135 -7.69 -6.32 -9.07
N SER A 136 -7.90 -5.00 -8.96
CA SER A 136 -8.27 -4.18 -10.11
C SER A 136 -7.15 -4.22 -11.14
N PRO A 137 -7.47 -4.29 -12.45
CA PRO A 137 -6.46 -4.23 -13.50
C PRO A 137 -5.55 -3.03 -13.26
N ALA A 138 -4.24 -3.25 -13.24
CA ALA A 138 -3.27 -2.16 -13.14
C ALA A 138 -3.58 -1.15 -14.25
N ASN A 139 -4.07 0.02 -13.87
CA ASN A 139 -4.60 0.98 -14.81
C ASN A 139 -3.42 1.74 -15.44
N SER A 140 -2.72 1.15 -16.41
CA SER A 140 -1.66 1.85 -17.16
C SER A 140 -2.23 2.77 -18.25
N ASN A 141 -3.55 2.73 -18.47
CA ASN A 141 -4.25 3.52 -19.49
C ASN A 141 -5.09 4.67 -18.89
N SER A 142 -4.74 5.21 -17.72
CA SER A 142 -5.14 6.59 -17.44
C SER A 142 -4.26 7.54 -18.26
N THR A 143 -4.52 7.62 -19.56
CA THR A 143 -4.09 8.75 -20.42
C THR A 143 -4.95 9.99 -20.20
N THR A 144 -5.80 10.02 -19.17
CA THR A 144 -6.15 11.30 -18.57
C THR A 144 -4.86 11.80 -17.93
N PRO A 145 -4.29 12.96 -18.33
CA PRO A 145 -3.37 13.64 -17.44
C PRO A 145 -4.18 13.94 -16.20
N ALA A 146 -4.12 13.05 -15.20
CA ALA A 146 -4.47 13.44 -13.85
C ALA A 146 -3.64 14.69 -13.64
N ASN A 147 -4.32 15.82 -13.45
CA ASN A 147 -3.64 17.09 -13.28
C ASN A 147 -2.95 16.99 -11.92
N THR A 148 -1.78 16.34 -11.90
CA THR A 148 -1.02 16.01 -10.70
C THR A 148 -0.76 17.28 -9.92
N THR A 149 -0.55 18.39 -10.63
CA THR A 149 -0.49 19.73 -10.07
C THR A 149 -1.77 20.11 -9.34
N ALA A 150 -2.95 19.97 -9.95
CA ALA A 150 -4.23 20.25 -9.28
C ALA A 150 -4.46 19.33 -8.06
N MET A 151 -4.16 18.04 -8.18
CA MET A 151 -4.29 17.09 -7.06
C MET A 151 -3.36 17.48 -5.90
N VAL A 152 -2.08 17.77 -6.19
CA VAL A 152 -1.10 18.20 -5.19
C VAL A 152 -1.51 19.52 -4.56
N ILE A 153 -2.00 20.50 -5.34
CA ILE A 153 -2.50 21.77 -4.82
C ILE A 153 -3.69 21.56 -3.89
N THR A 154 -4.67 20.74 -4.29
CA THR A 154 -5.84 20.44 -3.46
C THR A 154 -5.43 19.76 -2.15
N LEU A 155 -4.50 18.81 -2.20
CA LEU A 155 -3.97 18.14 -1.01
C LEU A 155 -3.22 19.14 -0.11
N MET A 156 -2.38 20.01 -0.67
CA MET A 156 -1.65 21.01 0.10
C MET A 156 -2.56 22.02 0.78
N ILE A 157 -3.57 22.53 0.07
CA ILE A 157 -4.57 23.44 0.64
C ILE A 157 -5.35 22.73 1.76
N GLY A 158 -5.79 21.48 1.53
CA GLY A 158 -6.50 20.69 2.54
C GLY A 158 -5.67 20.44 3.79
N SER A 159 -4.41 20.02 3.63
CA SER A 159 -3.49 19.83 4.75
C SER A 159 -3.20 21.12 5.50
N PHE A 160 -3.01 22.24 4.79
CA PHE A 160 -2.81 23.55 5.41
C PHE A 160 -4.01 23.98 6.25
N VAL A 161 -5.23 23.87 5.71
CA VAL A 161 -6.47 24.20 6.41
C VAL A 161 -6.66 23.32 7.65
N ALA A 162 -6.36 22.01 7.54
CA ALA A 162 -6.44 21.10 8.67
C ALA A 162 -5.47 21.48 9.81
N ILE A 163 -4.21 21.80 9.46
CA ILE A 163 -3.20 22.24 10.43
C ILE A 163 -3.58 23.59 11.05
N LEU A 164 -4.10 24.53 10.25
CA LEU A 164 -4.56 25.83 10.72
C LEU A 164 -5.70 25.66 11.73
N ASN A 165 -6.69 24.83 11.41
CA ASN A 165 -7.83 24.53 12.29
C ASN A 165 -7.36 23.91 13.62
N GLN A 166 -6.43 22.96 13.57
CA GLN A 166 -5.86 22.34 14.75
C GLN A 166 -5.07 23.34 15.62
N THR A 167 -4.36 24.28 15.00
CA THR A 167 -3.55 25.29 15.70
C THR A 167 -4.44 26.34 16.36
N LEU A 168 -5.48 26.81 15.66
CA LEU A 168 -6.45 27.77 16.19
C LEU A 168 -7.10 27.24 17.46
N MET A 169 -7.51 25.96 17.46
CA MET A 169 -8.09 25.31 18.63
C MET A 169 -7.17 25.36 19.86
N ILE A 170 -5.87 25.07 19.69
CA ILE A 170 -4.90 25.08 20.80
C ILE A 170 -4.69 26.51 21.33
N SER A 171 -4.65 27.50 20.42
CA SER A 171 -4.51 28.91 20.82
C SER A 171 -5.75 29.50 21.49
N ALA A 172 -6.93 28.91 21.27
CA ALA A 172 -8.19 29.34 21.86
C ALA A 172 -8.43 28.76 23.27
N LEU A 173 -7.65 27.75 23.70
CA LEU A 173 -7.83 27.11 25.01
C LEU A 173 -7.75 28.08 26.20
N PRO A 174 -6.80 29.04 26.26
CA PRO A 174 -6.74 30.01 27.36
C PRO A 174 -7.97 30.93 27.42
N THR A 175 -8.52 31.32 26.26
CA THR A 175 -9.74 32.13 26.18
C THR A 175 -10.95 31.35 26.69
N LEU A 176 -11.08 30.08 26.31
CA LEU A 176 -12.16 29.21 26.80
C LEU A 176 -12.08 28.98 28.32
N MET A 177 -10.87 28.87 28.88
CA MET A 177 -10.70 28.77 30.34
C MET A 177 -11.18 30.02 31.07
N HIS A 178 -10.90 31.21 30.52
CA HIS A 178 -11.26 32.48 31.13
C HIS A 178 -12.76 32.82 30.97
N GLU A 179 -13.37 32.47 29.84
CA GLU A 179 -14.77 32.82 29.54
C GLU A 179 -15.77 31.86 30.20
N PHE A 180 -15.41 30.58 30.34
CA PHE A 180 -16.28 29.55 30.92
C PHE A 180 -15.91 29.17 32.36
N ASP A 181 -14.88 29.78 32.95
CA ASP A 181 -14.36 29.52 34.31
C ASP A 181 -14.11 28.01 34.58
N VAL A 182 -13.56 27.32 33.58
CA VAL A 182 -13.30 25.87 33.63
C VAL A 182 -11.81 25.57 33.86
N PRO A 183 -11.50 24.52 34.65
CA PRO A 183 -10.12 24.12 34.90
C PRO A 183 -9.44 23.58 33.63
N SER A 184 -8.10 23.62 33.61
CA SER A 184 -7.28 23.16 32.47
C SER A 184 -7.55 21.71 32.08
N SER A 185 -7.89 20.86 33.05
CA SER A 185 -8.26 19.45 32.82
C SER A 185 -9.50 19.29 31.94
N THR A 186 -10.51 20.16 32.10
CA THR A 186 -11.74 20.13 31.29
C THR A 186 -11.47 20.56 29.85
N VAL A 187 -10.63 21.58 29.66
CA VAL A 187 -10.27 22.11 28.34
C VAL A 187 -9.30 21.16 27.61
N GLN A 188 -8.43 20.46 28.34
CA GLN A 188 -7.57 19.42 27.77
C GLN A 188 -8.36 18.19 27.28
N TRP A 189 -9.47 17.87 27.93
CA TRP A 189 -10.42 16.86 27.45
C TRP A 189 -11.02 17.22 26.09
N LEU A 190 -11.26 18.51 25.80
CA LEU A 190 -11.77 18.98 24.51
C LEU A 190 -10.79 18.63 23.37
N THR A 191 -9.49 18.86 23.59
CA THR A 191 -8.44 18.48 22.63
C THR A 191 -8.41 16.97 22.38
N THR A 192 -8.58 16.19 23.44
CA THR A 192 -8.63 14.72 23.35
C THR A 192 -9.88 14.24 22.61
N GLY A 193 -11.04 14.83 22.91
CA GLY A 193 -12.30 14.56 22.22
C GLY A 193 -12.22 14.91 20.74
N PHE A 194 -11.61 16.04 20.38
CA PHE A 194 -11.37 16.41 18.99
C PHE A 194 -10.51 15.37 18.24
N MET A 195 -9.41 14.90 18.85
CA MET A 195 -8.58 13.85 18.26
C MET A 195 -9.35 12.53 18.09
N LEU A 196 -10.19 12.16 19.06
CA LEU A 196 -11.02 10.96 18.99
C LEU A 196 -12.03 11.05 17.85
N THR A 197 -12.71 12.20 17.72
CA THR A 197 -13.64 12.45 16.62
C THR A 197 -12.93 12.35 15.27
N ASN A 198 -11.75 12.95 15.10
CA ASN A 198 -10.98 12.81 13.86
C ASN A 198 -10.62 11.35 13.56
N GLY A 199 -10.26 10.57 14.58
CA GLY A 199 -9.96 9.15 14.44
C GLY A 199 -11.17 8.33 13.99
N ILE A 200 -12.36 8.62 14.52
CA ILE A 200 -13.63 7.94 14.15
C ILE A 200 -14.09 8.38 12.75
N MET A 201 -13.83 9.62 12.34
CA MET A 201 -14.22 10.11 11.02
C MET A 201 -13.48 9.43 9.87
N ILE A 202 -12.25 8.90 10.08
CA ILE A 202 -11.49 8.18 9.04
C ILE A 202 -12.25 6.94 8.52
N PRO A 203 -12.62 5.94 9.37
CA PRO A 203 -13.36 4.77 8.90
C PRO A 203 -14.77 5.10 8.44
N ILE A 204 -15.45 6.09 9.04
CA ILE A 204 -16.77 6.55 8.57
C ILE A 204 -16.66 7.09 7.14
N THR A 205 -15.66 7.94 6.88
CA THR A 205 -15.45 8.53 5.55
C THR A 205 -15.13 7.45 4.52
N ALA A 206 -14.28 6.49 4.88
CA ALA A 206 -13.97 5.34 4.01
C ALA A 206 -15.24 4.53 3.68
N PHE A 207 -16.03 4.17 4.70
CA PHE A 207 -17.29 3.46 4.53
C PHE A 207 -18.29 4.23 3.65
N LEU A 208 -18.44 5.53 3.87
CA LEU A 208 -19.36 6.37 3.11
C LEU A 208 -18.96 6.48 1.64
N ILE A 209 -17.67 6.62 1.35
CA ILE A 209 -17.15 6.70 -0.03
C ILE A 209 -17.30 5.37 -0.77
N GLU A 210 -17.14 4.24 -0.08
CA GLU A 210 -17.34 2.90 -0.67
C GLU A 210 -18.82 2.56 -0.87
N THR A 211 -19.70 3.08 0.00
CA THR A 211 -21.13 2.72 0.01
C THR A 211 -21.99 3.63 -0.86
N PHE A 212 -21.65 4.92 -1.00
CA PHE A 212 -22.48 5.92 -1.66
C PHE A 212 -21.75 6.62 -2.81
N THR A 213 -22.52 7.09 -3.80
CA THR A 213 -21.96 7.86 -4.91
C THR A 213 -21.53 9.26 -4.45
N THR A 214 -20.47 9.82 -5.06
CA THR A 214 -19.97 11.18 -4.76
C THR A 214 -21.07 12.25 -4.84
N ARG A 215 -22.02 12.11 -5.76
CA ARG A 215 -23.15 13.02 -5.91
C ARG A 215 -24.11 12.96 -4.72
N GLN A 216 -24.41 11.75 -4.22
CA GLN A 216 -25.26 11.57 -3.04
C GLN A 216 -24.60 12.20 -1.82
N LEU A 217 -23.32 11.90 -1.58
CA LEU A 217 -22.57 12.46 -0.46
C LEU A 217 -22.52 13.99 -0.50
N PHE A 218 -22.30 14.58 -1.68
CA PHE A 218 -22.29 16.02 -1.84
C PHE A 218 -23.65 16.66 -1.53
N LEU A 219 -24.75 16.07 -2.02
CA LEU A 219 -26.10 16.58 -1.76
C LEU A 219 -26.50 16.45 -0.28
N TYR A 220 -26.13 15.34 0.38
CA TYR A 220 -26.34 15.20 1.82
C TYR A 220 -25.52 16.22 2.63
N ALA A 221 -24.24 16.41 2.28
CA ALA A 221 -23.39 17.39 2.94
C ALA A 221 -23.93 18.82 2.79
N MET A 222 -24.36 19.20 1.58
CA MET A 222 -24.97 20.51 1.33
C MET A 222 -26.33 20.66 2.02
N GLY A 223 -27.13 19.60 2.10
CA GLY A 223 -28.41 19.63 2.81
C GLY A 223 -28.26 19.86 4.31
N ILE A 224 -27.32 19.18 4.96
CA ILE A 224 -27.05 19.33 6.40
C ILE A 224 -26.48 20.72 6.74
N PHE A 225 -25.71 21.33 5.83
CA PHE A 225 -25.08 22.63 6.07
C PHE A 225 -25.96 23.83 5.67
N ALA A 226 -27.10 23.58 5.00
CA ALA A 226 -28.02 24.62 4.54
C ALA A 226 -29.13 24.96 5.55
N GLU A 227 -29.20 24.26 6.68
CA GLU A 227 -30.00 24.62 7.87
C GLU A 227 -29.14 25.30 8.93
#